data_AF-A0A2J6H5B4-F1
#
_entry.id   AF-A0A2J6H5B4-F1
#
_cell.length_a   1.000
_cell.length_b   1.000
_cell.length_c   1.000
_cell.angle_alpha   90.00
_cell.angle_beta   90.00
_cell.angle_gamma   90.00
#
_symmetry.space_group_name_H-M   'P 1'
#
loop_
_entity.id
_entity.type
_entity.pdbx_description
1 polymer ?
#
loop_
_entity_poly.entity_id
_entity_poly.type
_entity_poly.pdbx_seq_one_letter_code
_entity_poly.pdbx_strand_id
1 'polypeptide(L)' 'MVAVSIVIPTYQRPKLLANCLKALLQQKFDKHQYEIIVVSDGPDEQTKAAISKWSLYDHPQIKYLP' A
#
# COMPACT_ATOMS: atom_id res chain seq x y z
N MET A 1 -14.23 -7.28 -9.80
CA MET A 1 -14.82 -6.43 -8.74
C MET A 1 -13.94 -6.59 -7.51
N VAL A 2 -13.51 -5.50 -6.89
CA VAL A 2 -12.74 -5.55 -5.63
C VAL A 2 -13.67 -6.04 -4.52
N ALA A 3 -13.29 -7.10 -3.82
CA ALA A 3 -14.05 -7.69 -2.71
C ALA A 3 -13.54 -7.22 -1.35
N VAL A 4 -12.26 -6.84 -1.26
CA VAL A 4 -11.59 -6.41 -0.02
C VAL A 4 -10.75 -5.17 -0.27
N SER A 5 -10.91 -4.14 0.56
CA SER A 5 -10.02 -2.97 0.57
C SER A 5 -9.18 -3.00 1.83
N ILE A 6 -7.86 -3.00 1.68
CA ILE A 6 -6.90 -3.01 2.80
C ILE A 6 -6.42 -1.58 3.02
N VAL A 7 -6.85 -0.96 4.12
CA VAL A 7 -6.48 0.42 4.46
C VAL A 7 -5.35 0.43 5.49
N ILE A 8 -4.26 1.12 5.19
CA ILE A 8 -3.05 1.19 6.02
C ILE A 8 -2.78 2.66 6.38
N PRO A 9 -3.24 3.14 7.55
CA PRO A 9 -2.78 4.42 8.08
C PRO A 9 -1.32 4.29 8.53
N THR A 10 -0.49 5.27 8.17
CA THR A 10 0.93 5.28 8.53
C THR A 10 1.46 6.70 8.67
N TYR A 11 2.44 6.88 9.54
CA TYR A 11 3.18 8.13 9.71
C TYR A 11 4.61 7.84 10.17
N GLN A 12 5.58 8.34 9.43
CA GLN A 12 7.03 8.23 9.63
C GLN A 12 7.54 6.79 9.79
N ARG A 13 6.97 5.85 9.04
CA ARG A 13 7.29 4.40 9.12
C ARG A 13 7.60 3.73 7.78
N PRO A 14 8.45 4.31 6.91
CA PRO A 14 8.66 3.81 5.54
C PRO A 14 9.15 2.35 5.48
N LYS A 15 10.03 1.93 6.40
CA LYS A 15 10.55 0.55 6.43
C LYS A 15 9.49 -0.47 6.84
N LEU A 16 8.68 -0.16 7.86
CA LEU A 16 7.62 -1.04 8.33
C LEU A 16 6.54 -1.20 7.26
N LEU A 17 6.14 -0.08 6.65
CA LEU A 17 5.20 -0.06 5.55
C LEU A 17 5.68 -0.90 4.36
N ALA A 18 6.96 -0.76 3.96
CA ALA A 18 7.52 -1.58 2.88
C ALA A 18 7.46 -3.09 3.19
N ASN A 19 7.71 -3.48 4.44
CA ASN A 19 7.59 -4.88 4.86
C ASN A 19 6.12 -5.36 4.86
N CYS A 20 5.19 -4.51 5.32
CA CYS A 20 3.75 -4.78 5.27
C CYS A 20 3.28 -5.00 3.82
N LEU A 21 3.62 -4.09 2.90
CA LEU A 21 3.27 -4.23 1.48
C LEU A 21 3.83 -5.52 0.87
N LYS A 22 5.08 -5.88 1.17
CA LYS A 22 5.67 -7.16 0.73
C LYS A 22 4.85 -8.35 1.21
N ALA A 23 4.45 -8.37 2.49
CA ALA A 23 3.66 -9.45 3.06
C ALA A 23 2.26 -9.55 2.43
N LEU A 24 1.62 -8.41 2.13
CA LEU A 24 0.32 -8.37 1.46
C LEU A 24 0.41 -8.90 0.01
N LEU A 25 1.47 -8.54 -0.72
CA LEU A 25 1.68 -9.01 -2.09
C LEU A 25 1.99 -10.51 -2.20
N GLN A 26 2.36 -11.14 -1.09
CA GLN A 26 2.63 -12.58 -0.98
C GLN A 26 1.41 -13.40 -0.56
N GLN A 27 0.26 -12.77 -0.32
CA GLN A 27 -0.97 -13.50 0.01
C GLN A 27 -1.42 -14.38 -1.16
N LYS A 28 -2.06 -15.51 -0.84
CA LYS A 28 -2.66 -16.42 -1.84
C LYS A 28 -4.01 -15.93 -2.38
N PHE A 29 -4.57 -14.87 -1.78
CA PHE A 29 -5.81 -14.26 -2.24
C PHE A 29 -5.62 -13.62 -3.62
N ASP A 30 -6.64 -13.69 -4.48
CA ASP A 30 -6.56 -13.20 -5.85
C ASP A 30 -6.26 -11.69 -5.87
N LYS A 31 -5.16 -11.30 -6.52
CA LYS A 31 -4.69 -9.93 -6.64
C LYS A 31 -5.66 -9.01 -7.36
N HIS A 32 -6.59 -9.55 -8.15
CA HIS A 32 -7.65 -8.77 -8.79
C HIS A 32 -8.86 -8.52 -7.88
N GLN A 33 -8.92 -9.20 -6.73
CA GLN A 33 -10.04 -9.12 -5.78
C GLN A 33 -9.75 -8.22 -4.57
N TYR A 34 -8.56 -7.62 -4.46
CA TYR A 34 -8.28 -6.64 -3.43
C TYR A 34 -7.49 -5.44 -3.93
N GLU A 35 -7.59 -4.36 -3.17
CA GLU A 35 -6.78 -3.16 -3.33
C GLU A 35 -6.12 -2.78 -2.01
N ILE A 36 -5.02 -2.03 -2.10
CA ILE A 36 -4.29 -1.52 -0.96
C ILE A 36 -4.34 0.01 -1.02
N ILE A 37 -4.80 0.63 0.07
CA ILE A 37 -4.89 2.08 0.22
C ILE A 37 -4.01 2.46 1.40
N VAL A 38 -2.94 3.19 1.11
CA VAL A 38 -2.08 3.74 2.15
C VAL A 38 -2.48 5.18 2.41
N VAL A 39 -2.74 5.51 3.68
CA VAL A 39 -3.15 6.83 4.13
C VAL A 39 -2.05 7.41 4.99
N SER A 40 -1.58 8.62 4.65
CA SER A 40 -0.64 9.37 5.47
C SER A 40 -1.40 10.03 6.62
N ASP A 41 -0.95 9.84 7.86
CA ASP A 41 -1.53 10.49 9.05
C ASP A 41 -0.78 11.79 9.41
N GLY A 42 -0.23 12.46 8.39
CA GLY A 42 0.57 13.68 8.53
C GLY A 42 1.60 13.87 7.40
N PRO A 43 2.36 14.99 7.40
CA PRO A 43 3.39 15.24 6.40
C PRO A 43 4.50 14.19 6.47
N ASP A 44 4.65 13.38 5.43
CA ASP A 44 5.64 12.29 5.38
C ASP A 44 6.14 12.02 3.96
N GLU A 45 7.00 12.92 3.47
CA GLU A 45 7.61 12.81 2.15
C GLU A 45 8.47 11.54 1.98
N GLN A 46 9.06 11.02 3.07
CA GLN A 46 9.82 9.77 3.01
C GLN A 46 8.92 8.57 2.72
N THR A 47 7.76 8.48 3.37
CA THR A 47 6.79 7.41 3.10
C THR A 47 6.20 7.55 1.70
N LYS A 48 5.87 8.78 1.26
CA LYS A 48 5.39 9.04 -0.09
C LYS A 48 6.40 8.59 -1.15
N ALA A 49 7.67 8.94 -0.99
CA ALA A 49 8.74 8.50 -1.88
C ALA A 49 8.95 6.97 -1.82
N ALA A 50 8.78 6.35 -0.65
CA ALA A 50 8.86 4.90 -0.51
C ALA A 50 7.71 4.17 -1.21
N ILE A 51 6.54 4.81 -1.34
CA ILE A 51 5.34 4.26 -2.00
C ILE A 51 5.36 4.47 -3.52
N SER A 52 5.96 5.54 -4.03
CA SER A 52 5.93 5.86 -5.48
C SER A 52 6.37 4.69 -6.38
N LYS A 53 7.32 3.87 -5.95
CA LYS A 53 7.76 2.69 -6.71
C LYS A 53 6.70 1.58 -6.81
N TRP A 54 5.71 1.57 -5.92
CA TRP A 54 4.66 0.55 -5.86
C TRP A 54 3.46 0.90 -6.72
N SER A 55 3.30 2.15 -7.17
CA SER A 55 2.20 2.55 -8.06
C SER A 55 2.30 1.93 -9.46
N LEU A 56 3.42 1.27 -9.77
CA LEU A 56 3.64 0.55 -11.03
C LEU A 56 3.10 -0.88 -11.01
N TYR A 57 2.62 -1.38 -9.87
CA TYR A 57 1.99 -2.70 -9.80
C TYR A 57 0.65 -2.69 -10.53
N ASP A 58 0.48 -3.66 -11.43
CA ASP A 58 -0.79 -3.86 -12.14
C ASP A 58 -1.88 -4.32 -11.16
N HIS A 59 -1.60 -5.39 -10.39
CA HIS A 59 -2.49 -5.91 -9.35
C HIS A 59 -1.74 -6.48 -8.13
N PRO A 60 -2.26 -6.32 -6.90
CA PRO A 60 -3.39 -5.47 -6.51
C PRO A 60 -3.07 -3.99 -6.76
N GLN A 61 -4.10 -3.16 -6.98
CA GLN A 61 -3.90 -1.72 -7.10
C GLN A 61 -3.41 -1.16 -5.75
N ILE A 62 -2.38 -0.30 -5.79
CA ILE A 62 -1.82 0.34 -4.60
C ILE A 62 -1.98 1.85 -4.76
N LYS A 63 -2.75 2.46 -3.87
CA LYS A 63 -3.06 3.90 -3.88
C LYS A 63 -2.46 4.57 -2.64
N TYR A 64 -1.96 5.79 -2.82
CA TYR A 64 -1.48 6.64 -1.73
C TYR A 64 -2.42 7.84 -1.57
N LEU A 65 -2.90 8.07 -0.37
CA LEU A 65 -3.69 9.23 0.02
C LEU A 65 -2.88 10.06 1.03
N PRO A 66 -2.57 11.34 0.73
CA PRO A 66 -1.81 12.22 1.60
C PRO A 66 -2.60 12.68 2.83
#